data_AF-A0A353DD76-F1
#
_entry.id   AF-A0A353DD76-F1
#
_cell.length_a   1.000
_cell.length_b   1.000
_cell.length_c   1.000
_cell.angle_alpha   90.00
_cell.angle_beta   90.00
_cell.angle_gamma   90.00
#
_symmetry.space_group_name_H-M   'P 1'
#
loop_
_entity.id
_entity.type
_entity.pdbx_description
1 polymer ?
#
loop_
_entity_poly.entity_id
_entity_poly.type
_entity_poly.pdbx_seq_one_letter_code
_entity_poly.pdbx_strand_id
1 'polypeptide(L)'
;MRGPDRLLVSSPPSSSLPKEILRFIELCRSAAAGNQQGRRWALELSEALTVLSSIDENSDLVLFYKELMILKGHSAYKHQIYRDDQLSPSQRQFLHSQWQLFLNWWAN
;
A
#
# COMPACT_ATOMS: atom_id res chain seq x y z
N MET A 1 -6.92 -41.16 13.65
CA MET A 1 -6.40 -40.90 12.30
C MET A 1 -7.02 -39.58 11.81
N ARG A 2 -6.25 -38.48 11.81
CA ARG A 2 -6.67 -37.16 11.31
C ARG A 2 -5.74 -36.77 10.16
N GLY A 3 -6.35 -36.33 9.06
CA GLY A 3 -5.73 -35.73 7.88
C GLY A 3 -6.75 -35.73 6.72
N PRO A 4 -6.74 -34.72 5.82
CA PRO A 4 -5.70 -33.72 5.65
C PRO A 4 -6.11 -32.34 6.16
N ASP A 5 -5.12 -31.66 6.73
CA ASP A 5 -5.11 -30.24 7.01
C ASP A 5 -5.57 -29.46 5.78
N ARG A 6 -6.76 -28.88 5.88
CA ARG A 6 -7.18 -27.77 5.04
C ARG A 6 -6.30 -26.61 5.45
N LEU A 7 -5.20 -26.45 4.73
CA LEU A 7 -4.35 -25.27 4.75
C LEU A 7 -5.27 -24.05 4.71
N LEU A 8 -5.47 -23.44 5.87
CA LEU A 8 -5.80 -22.04 5.99
C LEU A 8 -4.60 -21.35 5.37
N VAL A 9 -4.65 -21.14 4.04
CA VAL A 9 -3.88 -20.13 3.36
C VAL A 9 -4.29 -18.85 4.05
N SER A 10 -3.51 -18.48 5.07
CA SER A 10 -3.37 -17.15 5.58
C SER A 10 -3.35 -16.24 4.36
N SER A 11 -4.43 -15.50 4.14
CA SER A 11 -4.49 -14.50 3.09
C SER A 11 -3.24 -13.62 3.25
N PRO A 12 -2.38 -13.52 2.23
CA PRO A 12 -1.23 -12.63 2.30
C PRO A 12 -1.74 -11.19 2.49
N PRO A 13 -0.91 -10.27 3.03
CA PRO A 13 -1.30 -8.92 3.49
C PRO A 13 -1.88 -7.96 2.43
N SER A 14 -2.25 -8.43 1.24
CA SER A 14 -2.65 -7.65 0.07
C SER A 14 -4.12 -7.18 0.02
N SER A 15 -4.84 -7.17 1.14
CA SER A 15 -6.29 -6.86 1.14
C SER A 15 -6.62 -5.36 0.90
N SER A 16 -5.67 -4.45 1.02
CA SER A 16 -5.94 -3.00 0.99
C SER A 16 -5.91 -2.35 -0.40
N LEU A 17 -5.31 -3.01 -1.41
CA LEU A 17 -5.11 -2.47 -2.76
C LEU A 17 -5.46 -3.47 -3.89
N PRO A 18 -6.69 -4.02 -3.90
CA PRO A 18 -7.06 -5.06 -4.86
C PRO A 18 -7.06 -4.58 -6.32
N LYS A 19 -7.32 -3.29 -6.59
CA LYS A 19 -7.39 -2.76 -7.96
C LYS A 19 -6.00 -2.54 -8.55
N GLU A 20 -5.09 -2.06 -7.73
CA GLU A 20 -3.71 -1.72 -8.06
C GLU A 20 -2.91 -3.00 -8.35
N ILE A 21 -3.14 -4.06 -7.57
CA ILE A 21 -2.55 -5.38 -7.81
C ILE A 21 -3.06 -5.99 -9.12
N LEU A 22 -4.37 -5.88 -9.40
CA LEU A 22 -4.91 -6.35 -10.69
C LEU A 22 -4.30 -5.58 -11.86
N ARG A 23 -4.13 -4.26 -11.72
CA ARG A 23 -3.48 -3.44 -12.75
C ARG A 23 -2.00 -3.81 -12.95
N PHE A 24 -1.28 -4.10 -11.88
CA PHE A 24 0.10 -4.59 -11.97
C PHE A 24 0.18 -5.92 -12.73
N ILE A 25 -0.74 -6.85 -12.46
CA ILE A 25 -0.82 -8.13 -13.17
C ILE A 25 -1.09 -7.93 -14.68
N GLU A 26 -1.96 -6.98 -15.06
CA GLU A 26 -2.20 -6.64 -16.46
C GLU A 26 -0.94 -6.11 -17.16
N LEU A 27 -0.21 -5.20 -16.50
CA LEU A 27 1.02 -4.61 -17.05
C LEU A 27 2.12 -5.67 -17.20
N CYS A 28 2.25 -6.59 -16.23
CA CYS A 28 3.16 -7.72 -16.33
C CYS A 28 2.80 -8.66 -17.49
N ARG A 29 1.51 -8.93 -17.73
CA ARG A 29 1.08 -9.72 -18.90
C ARG A 29 1.39 -9.01 -20.21
N SER A 30 1.17 -7.71 -20.29
CA SER A 30 1.52 -6.88 -21.45
C SER A 30 3.03 -6.88 -21.72
N ALA A 31 3.84 -6.76 -20.66
CA ALA A 31 5.30 -6.84 -20.74
C ALA A 31 5.78 -8.22 -21.23
N ALA A 32 5.18 -9.31 -20.73
CA ALA A 32 5.49 -10.68 -21.16
C ALA A 32 5.13 -10.93 -22.63
N ALA A 33 4.12 -10.23 -23.15
CA ALA A 33 3.75 -10.25 -24.57
C ALA A 33 4.68 -9.40 -25.47
N GLY A 34 5.75 -8.81 -24.91
CA GLY A 34 6.76 -8.06 -25.66
C GLY A 34 6.52 -6.54 -25.72
N ASN A 35 5.51 -6.01 -25.00
CA ASN A 35 5.28 -4.58 -24.96
C ASN A 35 6.31 -3.86 -24.06
N GLN A 36 7.24 -3.13 -24.66
CA GLN A 36 8.25 -2.35 -23.94
C GLN A 36 7.65 -1.30 -23.00
N GLN A 37 6.53 -0.68 -23.38
CA GLN A 37 5.87 0.30 -22.54
C GLN A 37 5.21 -0.36 -21.32
N GLY A 38 4.59 -1.52 -21.52
CA GLY A 38 4.04 -2.34 -20.44
C GLY A 38 5.10 -2.75 -19.43
N ARG A 39 6.32 -3.06 -19.89
CA ARG A 39 7.46 -3.40 -19.02
C ARG A 39 7.91 -2.21 -18.17
N ARG A 40 8.00 -1.01 -18.75
CA ARG A 40 8.38 0.21 -18.02
C ARG A 40 7.35 0.53 -16.93
N TRP A 41 6.07 0.56 -17.28
CA TRP A 41 4.99 0.80 -16.33
C TRP A 41 4.88 -0.26 -15.23
N ALA A 42 5.13 -1.53 -15.56
CA ALA A 42 5.17 -2.59 -14.54
C ALA A 42 6.30 -2.35 -13.53
N LEU A 43 7.49 -1.94 -13.99
CA LEU A 43 8.62 -1.64 -13.10
C LEU A 43 8.33 -0.46 -12.17
N GLU A 44 7.84 0.65 -12.71
CA GLU A 44 7.46 1.85 -11.95
C GLU A 44 6.39 1.53 -10.89
N LEU A 45 5.36 0.77 -11.28
CA LEU A 45 4.30 0.36 -10.35
C LEU A 45 4.82 -0.62 -9.29
N SER A 46 5.75 -1.52 -9.64
CA SER A 46 6.37 -2.44 -8.67
C SER A 46 7.19 -1.70 -7.62
N GLU A 47 7.88 -0.62 -8.00
CA GLU A 47 8.68 0.20 -7.09
C GLU A 47 7.76 0.93 -6.11
N ALA A 48 6.68 1.54 -6.61
CA ALA A 48 5.67 2.19 -5.78
C ALA A 48 4.98 1.21 -4.81
N LEU A 49 4.62 0.01 -5.28
CA LEU A 49 4.02 -1.03 -4.45
C LEU A 49 4.99 -1.55 -3.38
N THR A 50 6.29 -1.64 -3.69
CA THR A 50 7.31 -2.10 -2.72
C THR A 50 7.45 -1.12 -1.54
N VAL A 51 7.39 0.19 -1.81
CA VAL A 51 7.40 1.22 -0.76
C VAL A 51 6.15 1.16 0.11
N LEU A 52 4.98 0.89 -0.47
CA LEU A 52 3.74 0.75 0.29
C LEU A 52 3.71 -0.56 1.09
N SER A 53 4.25 -1.65 0.54
CA SER A 53 4.36 -2.93 1.22
C SER A 53 5.34 -2.89 2.39
N SER A 54 6.42 -2.11 2.31
CA SER A 54 7.36 -1.95 3.43
C SER A 54 6.78 -1.14 4.58
N ILE A 55 5.76 -0.31 4.34
CA ILE A 55 4.98 0.33 5.40
C ILE A 55 4.14 -0.73 6.14
N ASP A 56 3.63 -1.75 5.43
CA ASP A 56 2.79 -2.84 5.96
C ASP A 56 3.55 -3.79 6.92
N GLU A 57 4.89 -3.85 6.80
CA GLU A 57 5.75 -4.67 7.67
C GLU A 57 6.18 -3.95 8.96
N ASN A 58 5.89 -2.65 9.11
CA ASN A 58 6.26 -1.88 10.30
C ASN A 58 5.13 -1.88 11.35
N SER A 59 5.50 -1.95 12.63
CA SER A 59 4.56 -1.92 13.78
C SER A 59 3.62 -0.70 13.79
N ASP A 60 3.98 0.35 13.05
CA ASP A 60 3.27 1.62 12.99
C ASP A 60 2.25 1.68 11.84
N LEU A 61 2.01 0.58 11.12
CA LEU A 61 1.11 0.52 9.97
C LEU A 61 -0.27 1.13 10.24
N VAL A 62 -0.84 0.85 11.42
CA VAL A 62 -2.12 1.40 11.85
C VAL A 62 -2.06 2.94 11.94
N LEU A 63 -0.93 3.49 12.40
CA LEU A 63 -0.73 4.94 12.51
C LEU A 63 -0.61 5.59 11.12
N PHE A 64 0.04 4.92 10.17
CA PHE A 64 0.10 5.37 8.77
C PHE A 64 -1.29 5.40 8.12
N TYR A 65 -2.08 4.33 8.26
CA TYR A 65 -3.45 4.32 7.71
C TYR A 65 -4.36 5.35 8.39
N LYS A 66 -4.25 5.55 9.71
CA LYS A 66 -5.03 6.59 10.40
C LYS A 66 -4.70 7.98 9.85
N GLU A 67 -3.43 8.30 9.67
CA GLU A 67 -3.00 9.58 9.10
C GLU A 67 -3.51 9.76 7.65
N LEU A 68 -3.47 8.71 6.82
CA LEU A 68 -4.06 8.74 5.47
C LEU A 68 -5.58 8.99 5.49
N MET A 69 -6.31 8.39 6.44
CA MET A 69 -7.75 8.62 6.57
C MET A 69 -8.05 10.06 6.99
N ILE A 70 -7.22 10.66 7.85
CA ILE A 70 -7.30 12.08 8.18
C ILE A 70 -7.05 12.95 6.94
N LEU A 71 -6.02 12.64 6.14
CA LEU A 71 -5.71 13.35 4.89
C LEU A 71 -6.85 13.25 3.86
N LYS A 72 -7.61 12.16 3.88
CA LYS A 72 -8.82 11.97 3.06
C LYS A 72 -10.07 12.66 3.62
N GLY A 73 -9.95 13.39 4.73
CA GLY A 73 -11.03 14.15 5.36
C GLY A 73 -11.82 13.39 6.44
N HIS A 74 -11.43 12.17 6.79
CA HIS A 74 -12.07 11.40 7.85
C HIS A 74 -11.49 11.76 9.23
N SER A 75 -12.02 12.82 9.83
CA SER A 75 -11.54 13.36 11.13
C SER A 75 -11.70 12.42 12.32
N ALA A 76 -12.59 11.42 12.23
CA ALA A 76 -12.80 10.40 13.27
C ALA A 76 -11.52 9.63 13.61
N TYR A 77 -10.56 9.56 12.69
CA TYR A 77 -9.29 8.87 12.86
C TYR A 77 -8.23 9.67 13.63
N LYS A 78 -8.52 10.92 14.00
CA LYS A 78 -7.63 11.79 14.79
C LYS A 78 -7.41 11.33 16.23
N HIS A 79 -8.35 10.57 16.79
CA HIS A 79 -8.29 10.13 18.19
C HIS A 79 -7.49 8.83 18.33
N GLN A 80 -6.53 8.84 19.27
CA GLN A 80 -5.72 7.69 19.66
C GLN A 80 -6.24 7.14 21.01
N ILE A 81 -6.11 5.83 21.23
CA ILE A 81 -6.43 5.21 22.53
C ILE A 81 -5.30 5.50 23.53
N TYR A 82 -4.06 5.40 23.08
CA TYR A 82 -2.86 5.73 23.84
C TYR A 82 -2.25 7.05 23.34
N ARG A 83 -1.74 7.90 24.25
CA ARG A 83 -1.19 9.20 23.88
C ARG A 83 0.10 9.10 23.05
N ASP A 84 0.86 8.05 23.26
CA ASP A 84 2.17 7.86 22.63
C ASP A 84 2.08 7.17 21.27
N ASP A 85 0.91 6.64 20.91
CA ASP A 85 0.62 6.07 19.59
C ASP A 85 0.51 7.19 18.55
N GLN A 86 1.63 7.71 18.08
CA GLN A 86 1.67 8.76 17.06
C GLN A 86 2.86 8.56 16.14
N LEU A 87 2.66 8.84 14.85
CA LEU A 87 3.79 8.94 13.91
C LEU A 87 4.78 9.99 14.42
N SER A 88 6.06 9.65 14.35
CA SER A 88 7.12 10.63 14.55
C SER A 88 7.01 11.77 13.51
N PRO A 89 7.56 12.96 13.79
CA PRO A 89 7.53 14.08 12.84
C PRO A 89 8.10 13.72 11.46
N SER A 90 9.17 12.92 11.40
CA SER A 90 9.78 12.46 10.16
C SER A 90 8.90 11.47 9.38
N GLN A 91 8.29 10.49 10.07
CA GLN A 91 7.34 9.56 9.44
C GLN A 91 6.11 10.29 8.88
N ARG A 92 5.55 11.24 9.64
CA ARG A 92 4.41 12.05 9.18
C ARG A 92 4.79 12.90 7.96
N GLN A 93 5.93 13.59 8.00
CA GLN A 93 6.40 14.39 6.87
C GLN A 93 6.62 13.53 5.62
N PHE A 94 7.24 12.36 5.78
CA PHE A 94 7.44 11.42 4.69
C PHE A 94 6.10 10.97 4.07
N LEU A 95 5.14 10.55 4.89
CA LEU A 95 3.82 10.14 4.43
C LEU A 95 3.09 11.25 3.66
N HIS A 96 3.13 12.49 4.15
CA HIS A 96 2.49 13.62 3.49
C HIS A 96 3.12 13.90 2.13
N SER A 97 4.45 13.87 2.03
CA SER A 97 5.17 14.02 0.76
C SER A 97 4.83 12.92 -0.25
N GLN A 98 4.79 11.66 0.18
CA GLN A 98 4.43 10.53 -0.67
C GLN A 98 2.96 10.58 -1.11
N TRP A 99 2.06 10.98 -0.21
CA TRP A 99 0.65 11.17 -0.52
C TRP A 99 0.44 12.26 -1.58
N GLN A 100 1.13 13.38 -1.45
CA GLN A 100 1.07 14.46 -2.43
C GLN A 100 1.64 14.03 -3.79
N LEU A 101 2.76 13.30 -3.80
CA LEU A 101 3.33 12.72 -5.02
C LEU A 101 2.33 11.80 -5.72
N PHE A 102 1.67 10.92 -4.96
CA PHE A 102 0.62 10.03 -5.47
C PHE A 102 -0.55 10.82 -6.06
N LEU A 103 -1.07 11.84 -5.37
CA LEU A 103 -2.18 12.66 -5.88
C LEU A 103 -1.81 13.39 -7.18
N ASN A 104 -0.59 13.92 -7.26
CA ASN A 104 -0.10 14.56 -8.47
C ASN A 104 -0.01 13.57 -9.63
N TRP A 105 0.51 12.36 -9.39
CA TRP A 105 0.55 11.31 -10.40
C TRP A 105 -0.86 10.89 -10.84
N TRP A 106 -1.79 10.68 -9.89
CA TRP A 106 -3.16 10.25 -10.17
C TRP A 106 -3.99 11.28 -10.96
N ALA A 107 -3.64 12.56 -10.85
CA ALA A 107 -4.30 13.65 -11.59
C ALA A 107 -3.82 13.79 -13.05
N ASN A 108 -2.76 13.07 -13.45
CA ASN A 108 -2.24 13.02 -14.82
C ASN A 108 -2.72 11.78 -15.57
#